data_AF-A0A3M8VF08-F1
#
_entry.id   AF-A0A3M8VF08-F1
#
_cell.length_a   1.000
_cell.length_b   1.000
_cell.length_c   1.000
_cell.angle_alpha   90.00
_cell.angle_beta   90.00
_cell.angle_gamma   90.00
#
_symmetry.space_group_name_H-M   'P 1'
#
loop_
_entity.id
_entity.type
_entity.pdbx_description
1 polymer ?
#
loop_
_entity_poly.entity_id
_entity_poly.type
_entity_poly.pdbx_seq_one_letter_code
_entity_poly.pdbx_strand_id
1 'polypeptide(L)'
;GAGEVLRGAARDELAPPQDEMTRWIGAQVLTAMTALSAFVTVLVVSSGFAFTVARRRRDLGLLRTIGATPRQLRRLLYGEALTVGAIGGAAGAPLGALLAPALAGVFVDAGFQPAGFEVRMRPWVLAATFALGLLVALAGVWSASRRAARIAPLEAMREAEVDSRAMTRRRWVTGTVAAALGLACAVGTAFAGPDAMVLLCLGAAMGLTTGLTLLIPALIGPVAGALTRPLARRPGAVALLVRANMVTAVRRTSATVAPVLATVAFATLITSAVQTTAAADVAGRAAAVRAGAAVVPRGTPGLSD
;
A
#
# COMPACT_ATOMS: atom_id res chain seq x y z
N GLY A 1 19.12 -36.66 -34.81
CA GLY A 1 17.67 -36.41 -34.80
C GLY A 1 17.45 -34.93 -35.02
N ALA A 2 16.68 -34.56 -36.04
CA ALA A 2 16.34 -33.17 -36.31
C ALA A 2 15.41 -32.67 -35.19
N GLY A 3 15.94 -31.88 -34.26
CA GLY A 3 15.14 -31.22 -33.24
C GLY A 3 14.66 -29.87 -33.77
N GLU A 4 13.34 -29.71 -33.87
CA GLU A 4 12.75 -28.42 -34.24
C GLU A 4 12.67 -27.52 -33.01
N VAL A 5 13.32 -26.36 -33.06
CA VAL A 5 13.30 -25.38 -31.96
C VAL A 5 12.04 -24.52 -32.10
N LEU A 6 10.97 -24.95 -31.45
CA LEU A 6 9.72 -24.20 -31.41
C LEU A 6 9.84 -22.99 -30.46
N ARG A 7 9.35 -21.83 -30.89
CA ARG A 7 9.33 -20.56 -30.11
C ARG A 7 7.93 -19.96 -30.11
N GLY A 8 7.54 -19.31 -29.02
CA GLY A 8 6.25 -18.62 -28.90
C GLY A 8 5.07 -19.59 -28.68
N ALA A 9 3.94 -19.34 -29.35
CA ALA A 9 2.69 -20.08 -29.14
C ALA A 9 2.82 -21.60 -29.37
N ALA A 10 3.66 -22.03 -30.32
CA ALA A 10 3.93 -23.45 -30.58
C ALA A 10 4.68 -24.17 -29.43
N ARG A 11 5.35 -23.43 -28.54
CA ARG A 11 5.91 -23.97 -27.28
C ARG A 11 4.81 -24.16 -26.23
N ASP A 12 3.86 -23.22 -26.19
CA ASP A 12 2.79 -23.22 -25.19
C ASP A 12 1.81 -24.40 -25.39
N GLU A 13 1.60 -24.86 -26.63
CA GLU A 13 0.78 -26.05 -26.94
C GLU A 13 1.38 -27.38 -26.43
N LEU A 14 2.70 -27.44 -26.22
CA LEU A 14 3.42 -28.61 -25.72
C LEU A 14 3.80 -28.48 -24.23
N ALA A 15 3.45 -27.35 -23.59
CA ALA A 15 3.75 -27.13 -22.18
C ALA A 15 2.86 -28.04 -21.31
N PRO A 16 3.40 -28.66 -20.25
CA PRO A 16 2.61 -29.50 -19.37
C PRO A 16 1.49 -28.68 -18.72
N PRO A 17 0.27 -29.22 -18.56
CA PRO A 17 -0.91 -28.47 -18.11
C PRO A 17 -0.76 -27.82 -16.71
N GLN A 18 0.18 -28.30 -15.90
CA GLN A 18 0.57 -27.67 -14.63
C GLN A 18 1.18 -26.26 -14.80
N ASP A 19 1.89 -25.99 -15.90
CA ASP A 19 2.49 -24.67 -16.17
C ASP A 19 1.43 -23.62 -16.50
N GLU A 20 0.32 -24.02 -17.12
CA GLU A 20 -0.80 -23.12 -17.44
C GLU A 20 -1.50 -22.64 -16.17
N MET A 21 -1.78 -23.58 -15.23
CA MET A 21 -2.34 -23.26 -13.91
C MET A 21 -1.43 -22.30 -13.13
N THR A 22 -0.12 -22.59 -13.07
CA THR A 22 0.86 -21.74 -12.39
C THR A 22 0.94 -20.35 -13.01
N ARG A 23 0.94 -20.22 -14.34
CA ARG A 23 0.93 -18.91 -15.02
C ARG A 23 -0.33 -18.12 -14.73
N TRP A 24 -1.50 -18.76 -14.70
CA TRP A 24 -2.77 -18.09 -14.41
C TRP A 24 -2.80 -17.54 -12.98
N ILE A 25 -2.45 -18.37 -12.00
CA ILE A 25 -2.35 -17.94 -10.59
C ILE A 25 -1.29 -16.84 -10.43
N GLY A 26 -0.12 -17.01 -11.06
CA GLY A 26 0.95 -16.03 -11.08
C GLY A 26 0.53 -14.67 -11.63
N ALA A 27 -0.20 -14.66 -12.75
CA ALA A 27 -0.70 -13.43 -13.35
C ALA A 27 -1.70 -12.71 -12.45
N GLN A 28 -2.59 -13.45 -11.77
CA GLN A 28 -3.53 -12.87 -10.82
C GLN A 28 -2.81 -12.25 -9.61
N VAL A 29 -1.82 -12.96 -9.04
CA VAL A 29 -1.03 -12.45 -7.92
C VAL A 29 -0.28 -11.18 -8.33
N LEU A 30 0.43 -11.18 -9.47
CA LEU A 30 1.14 -10.00 -9.97
C LEU A 30 0.21 -8.81 -10.22
N THR A 31 -0.99 -9.06 -10.74
CA THR A 31 -1.99 -8.00 -10.97
C THR A 31 -2.49 -7.42 -9.65
N ALA A 32 -2.81 -8.27 -8.67
CA ALA A 32 -3.23 -7.86 -7.34
C ALA A 32 -2.12 -7.08 -6.60
N MET A 33 -0.88 -7.56 -6.67
CA MET A 33 0.30 -6.89 -6.12
C MET A 33 0.48 -5.49 -6.71
N THR A 34 0.35 -5.37 -8.03
CA THR A 34 0.50 -4.10 -8.75
C THR A 34 -0.59 -3.11 -8.35
N ALA A 35 -1.84 -3.56 -8.33
CA ALA A 35 -2.98 -2.74 -7.93
C ALA A 35 -2.85 -2.24 -6.48
N LEU A 36 -2.48 -3.13 -5.56
CA LEU A 36 -2.32 -2.80 -4.14
C LEU A 36 -1.11 -1.88 -3.90
N SER A 37 0.01 -2.12 -4.60
CA SER A 37 1.19 -1.24 -4.54
C SER A 37 0.84 0.17 -5.01
N ALA A 38 0.21 0.30 -6.18
CA ALA A 38 -0.21 1.58 -6.72
C ALA A 38 -1.14 2.32 -5.76
N PHE A 39 -2.08 1.61 -5.15
CA PHE A 39 -2.98 2.16 -4.14
C PHE A 39 -2.24 2.74 -2.93
N VAL A 40 -1.31 1.98 -2.35
CA VAL A 40 -0.52 2.41 -1.19
C VAL A 40 0.42 3.56 -1.55
N THR A 41 1.05 3.53 -2.73
CA THR A 41 1.87 4.65 -3.22
C THR A 41 1.06 5.94 -3.28
N VAL A 42 -0.16 5.91 -3.83
CA VAL A 42 -1.06 7.08 -3.87
C VAL A 42 -1.36 7.60 -2.46
N LEU A 43 -1.67 6.71 -1.51
CA LEU A 43 -1.95 7.10 -0.12
C LEU A 43 -0.74 7.78 0.53
N VAL A 44 0.45 7.19 0.40
CA VAL A 44 1.70 7.71 0.97
C VAL A 44 2.06 9.06 0.38
N VAL A 45 2.06 9.16 -0.95
CA VAL A 45 2.40 10.38 -1.69
C VAL A 45 1.40 11.50 -1.39
N SER A 46 0.08 11.20 -1.43
CA SER A 46 -0.94 12.20 -1.08
C SER A 46 -0.82 12.69 0.35
N SER A 47 -0.50 11.81 1.29
CA SER A 47 -0.35 12.17 2.70
C SER A 47 0.91 13.01 2.93
N GLY A 48 2.02 12.66 2.24
CA GLY A 48 3.26 13.43 2.24
C GLY A 48 3.06 14.86 1.73
N PHE A 49 2.44 15.03 0.56
CA PHE A 49 2.14 16.37 0.03
C PHE A 49 1.18 17.15 0.93
N ALA A 50 0.15 16.50 1.47
CA ALA A 50 -0.76 17.15 2.42
C ALA A 50 -0.01 17.65 3.66
N PHE A 51 0.98 16.90 4.13
CA PHE A 51 1.83 17.28 5.25
C PHE A 51 2.79 18.44 4.90
N THR A 52 3.47 18.37 3.76
CA THR A 52 4.37 19.44 3.29
C THR A 52 3.61 20.76 3.11
N VAL A 53 2.42 20.71 2.51
CA VAL A 53 1.55 21.86 2.35
C VAL A 53 1.06 22.38 3.71
N ALA A 54 0.74 21.49 4.66
CA ALA A 54 0.34 21.89 6.01
C ALA A 54 1.47 22.65 6.74
N ARG A 55 2.73 22.24 6.56
CA ARG A 55 3.90 22.93 7.14
C ARG A 55 4.12 24.32 6.55
N ARG A 56 3.89 24.49 5.23
CA ARG A 56 4.06 25.77 4.51
C ARG A 56 2.81 26.67 4.53
N ARG A 57 1.79 26.37 5.35
CA ARG A 57 0.53 27.15 5.38
C ARG A 57 0.73 28.63 5.68
N ARG A 58 1.65 28.97 6.61
CA ARG A 58 1.95 30.37 6.95
C ARG A 58 2.56 31.11 5.76
N ASP A 59 3.55 30.51 5.11
CA ASP A 59 4.22 31.10 3.94
C ASP A 59 3.23 31.32 2.78
N LEU A 60 2.36 30.34 2.52
CA LEU A 60 1.29 30.46 1.51
C LEU A 60 0.25 31.52 1.89
N GLY A 61 -0.01 31.72 3.19
CA GLY A 61 -0.83 32.80 3.72
C GLY A 61 -0.21 34.16 3.48
N LEU A 62 1.08 34.33 3.78
CA LEU A 62 1.84 35.56 3.54
C LEU A 62 1.92 35.93 2.05
N LEU A 63 2.10 34.94 1.17
CA LEU A 63 2.03 35.16 -0.27
C LEU A 63 0.66 35.68 -0.70
N ARG A 64 -0.43 35.19 -0.09
CA ARG A 64 -1.77 35.70 -0.36
C ARG A 64 -2.01 37.10 0.19
N THR A 65 -1.40 37.48 1.32
CA THR A 65 -1.54 38.84 1.85
C THR A 65 -0.88 39.89 0.96
N ILE A 66 0.17 39.52 0.22
CA ILE A 66 0.80 40.40 -0.78
C ILE A 66 0.16 40.29 -2.18
N GLY A 67 -1.00 39.62 -2.30
CA GLY A 67 -1.80 39.59 -3.54
C GLY A 67 -1.65 38.34 -4.42
N ALA A 68 -0.96 37.28 -3.97
CA ALA A 68 -0.83 36.07 -4.78
C ALA A 68 -2.18 35.37 -5.00
N THR A 69 -2.45 35.03 -6.26
CA THR A 69 -3.71 34.39 -6.66
C THR A 69 -3.72 32.89 -6.34
N PRO A 70 -4.90 32.26 -6.09
CA PRO A 70 -5.01 30.82 -5.87
C PRO A 70 -4.44 29.98 -7.03
N ARG A 71 -4.48 30.51 -8.26
CA ARG A 71 -3.91 29.85 -9.45
C ARG A 71 -2.38 29.81 -9.40
N GLN A 72 -1.73 30.89 -8.96
CA GLN A 72 -0.27 30.95 -8.79
C GLN A 72 0.19 29.95 -7.72
N LEU A 73 -0.50 29.89 -6.57
CA LEU A 73 -0.19 28.92 -5.52
C LEU A 73 -0.34 27.47 -6.00
N ARG A 74 -1.42 27.17 -6.75
CA ARG A 74 -1.60 25.82 -7.32
C ARG A 74 -0.49 25.49 -8.32
N ARG A 75 -0.13 26.41 -9.21
CA ARG A 75 0.93 26.20 -10.20
C ARG A 75 2.28 25.94 -9.54
N LEU A 76 2.60 26.64 -8.45
CA LEU A 76 3.80 26.40 -7.65
C LEU A 76 3.82 24.97 -7.09
N LEU A 77 2.73 24.54 -6.45
CA LEU A 77 2.62 23.19 -5.88
C LEU A 77 2.70 22.09 -6.94
N TYR A 78 2.08 22.30 -8.10
CA TYR A 78 2.20 21.35 -9.21
C TYR A 78 3.63 21.31 -9.77
N GLY A 79 4.33 22.44 -9.82
CA GLY A 79 5.74 22.49 -10.18
C GLY A 79 6.62 21.67 -9.23
N GLU A 80 6.43 21.83 -7.92
CA GLU A 80 7.14 21.04 -6.89
C GLU A 80 6.79 19.54 -6.99
N ALA A 81 5.53 19.21 -7.28
CA ALA A 81 5.13 17.81 -7.52
C ALA A 81 5.81 17.22 -8.76
N LEU A 82 5.89 17.98 -9.84
CA LEU A 82 6.50 17.53 -11.09
C LEU A 82 8.00 17.30 -10.93
N THR A 83 8.71 18.18 -10.22
CA THR A 83 10.15 18.01 -9.98
C THR A 83 10.42 16.80 -9.08
N VAL A 84 9.69 16.67 -7.96
CA VAL A 84 9.84 15.52 -7.05
C VAL A 84 9.42 14.22 -7.74
N GLY A 85 8.32 14.23 -8.49
CA GLY A 85 7.83 13.08 -9.24
C GLY A 85 8.78 12.67 -10.37
N ALA A 86 9.38 13.62 -11.09
CA ALA A 86 10.36 13.33 -12.13
C ALA A 86 11.66 12.75 -11.54
N ILE A 87 12.18 13.31 -10.46
CA ILE A 87 13.37 12.76 -9.78
C ILE A 87 13.06 11.36 -9.23
N GLY A 88 11.92 11.19 -8.58
CA GLY A 88 11.48 9.90 -8.04
C GLY A 88 11.26 8.85 -9.12
N GLY A 89 10.64 9.21 -10.25
CA GLY A 89 10.45 8.33 -11.39
C GLY A 89 11.77 7.97 -12.09
N ALA A 90 12.66 8.96 -12.26
CA ALA A 90 13.96 8.77 -12.90
C ALA A 90 14.88 7.86 -12.07
N ALA A 91 14.78 7.90 -10.74
CA ALA A 91 15.50 6.97 -9.86
C ALA A 91 14.76 5.62 -9.71
N GLY A 92 13.44 5.65 -9.56
CA GLY A 92 12.63 4.47 -9.26
C GLY A 92 12.50 3.49 -10.44
N ALA A 93 12.33 3.99 -11.67
CA ALA A 93 12.22 3.13 -12.86
C ALA A 93 13.47 2.25 -13.11
N PRO A 94 14.71 2.79 -13.12
CA PRO A 94 15.90 1.96 -13.29
C PRO A 94 16.16 1.05 -12.08
N LEU A 95 15.88 1.51 -10.86
CA LEU A 95 15.97 0.63 -9.68
C LEU A 95 14.99 -0.53 -9.77
N GLY A 96 13.74 -0.28 -10.16
CA GLY A 96 12.75 -1.33 -10.37
C GLY A 96 13.19 -2.32 -11.46
N ALA A 97 13.75 -1.82 -12.56
CA ALA A 97 14.30 -2.67 -13.62
C ALA A 97 15.49 -3.51 -13.12
N LEU A 98 16.36 -2.95 -12.28
CA LEU A 98 17.50 -3.66 -11.72
C LEU A 98 17.08 -4.78 -10.75
N LEU A 99 16.05 -4.56 -9.93
CA LEU A 99 15.55 -5.55 -8.98
C LEU A 99 14.61 -6.60 -9.60
N ALA A 100 14.02 -6.33 -10.77
CA ALA A 100 13.02 -7.21 -11.36
C ALA A 100 13.50 -8.67 -11.60
N PRO A 101 14.74 -8.94 -12.08
CA PRO A 101 15.21 -10.32 -12.25
C PRO A 101 15.35 -11.07 -10.92
N ALA A 102 15.81 -10.41 -9.86
CA ALA A 102 15.92 -11.01 -8.53
C ALA A 102 14.53 -11.35 -7.96
N LEU A 103 13.56 -10.45 -8.13
CA LEU A 103 12.17 -10.71 -7.76
C LEU A 103 11.57 -11.85 -8.57
N ALA A 104 11.84 -11.91 -9.88
CA ALA A 104 11.37 -13.01 -10.72
C ALA A 104 11.86 -14.38 -10.23
N GLY A 105 13.12 -14.47 -9.78
CA GLY A 105 13.64 -15.68 -9.12
C GLY A 105 12.79 -16.08 -7.91
N VAL A 106 12.49 -15.14 -7.01
CA VAL A 106 11.64 -15.39 -5.84
C VAL A 106 10.23 -15.87 -6.22
N PHE A 107 9.63 -15.33 -7.29
CA PHE A 107 8.32 -15.77 -7.77
C PHE A 107 8.35 -17.18 -8.38
N VAL A 108 9.45 -17.56 -9.03
CA VAL A 108 9.67 -18.93 -9.52
C VAL A 108 9.86 -19.90 -8.36
N ASP A 109 10.70 -19.54 -7.37
CA ASP A 109 10.95 -20.36 -6.17
C ASP A 109 9.68 -20.56 -5.33
N ALA A 110 8.81 -19.55 -5.28
CA ALA A 110 7.53 -19.61 -4.60
C ALA A 110 6.44 -20.37 -5.40
N GLY A 111 6.75 -20.86 -6.61
CA GLY A 111 5.80 -21.62 -7.44
C GLY A 111 4.71 -20.77 -8.10
N PHE A 112 4.88 -19.44 -8.18
CA PHE A 112 3.95 -18.53 -8.86
C PHE A 112 4.30 -18.32 -10.34
N GLN A 113 5.46 -18.76 -10.80
CA GLN A 113 5.86 -18.71 -12.21
C GLN A 113 6.61 -20.00 -12.60
N PRO A 114 6.48 -20.48 -13.85
CA PRO A 114 7.15 -21.69 -14.30
C PRO A 114 8.66 -21.51 -14.43
N ALA A 115 9.39 -22.63 -14.39
CA ALA A 115 10.84 -22.66 -14.59
C ALA A 115 11.20 -22.08 -15.97
N GLY A 116 11.99 -21.00 -15.98
CA GLY A 116 12.34 -20.26 -17.20
C GLY A 116 11.50 -19.01 -17.46
N PHE A 117 10.75 -18.51 -16.48
CA PHE A 117 10.18 -17.16 -16.53
C PHE A 117 11.29 -16.11 -16.59
N GLU A 118 11.41 -15.43 -17.72
CA GLU A 118 12.38 -14.36 -17.93
C GLU A 118 11.70 -12.98 -17.96
N VAL A 119 12.27 -12.03 -17.22
CA VAL A 119 11.83 -10.64 -17.25
C VAL A 119 12.32 -9.98 -18.53
N ARG A 120 11.39 -9.73 -19.46
CA ARG A 120 11.70 -9.01 -20.69
C ARG A 120 11.60 -7.50 -20.49
N MET A 121 12.75 -6.85 -20.43
CA MET A 121 12.83 -5.38 -20.41
C MET A 121 12.36 -4.81 -21.75
N ARG A 122 11.24 -4.09 -21.74
CA ARG A 122 10.75 -3.35 -22.92
C ARG A 122 10.81 -1.85 -22.60
N PRO A 123 11.35 -0.99 -23.50
CA PRO A 123 11.49 0.45 -23.24
C PRO A 123 10.19 1.15 -22.85
N TRP A 124 9.05 0.73 -23.41
CA TRP A 124 7.75 1.30 -23.09
C TRP A 124 7.31 1.02 -21.64
N VAL A 125 7.79 -0.07 -21.01
CA VAL A 125 7.48 -0.41 -19.61
C VAL A 125 8.17 0.58 -18.67
N LEU A 126 9.42 0.96 -18.97
CA LEU A 126 10.12 2.01 -18.23
C LEU A 126 9.39 3.36 -18.35
N ALA A 127 8.97 3.71 -19.57
CA ALA A 127 8.19 4.93 -19.81
C ALA A 127 6.82 4.91 -19.08
N ALA A 128 6.12 3.77 -19.09
CA ALA A 128 4.85 3.60 -18.40
C ALA A 128 5.00 3.71 -16.87
N THR A 129 6.04 3.09 -16.29
CA THR A 129 6.33 3.19 -14.85
C THR A 129 6.70 4.62 -14.44
N PHE A 130 7.50 5.31 -15.26
CA PHE A 130 7.82 6.72 -15.04
C PHE A 130 6.56 7.59 -15.09
N ALA A 131 5.72 7.42 -16.12
CA ALA A 131 4.47 8.16 -16.27
C ALA A 131 3.52 7.88 -15.11
N LEU A 132 3.41 6.63 -14.65
CA LEU A 132 2.60 6.25 -13.50
C LEU A 132 3.09 6.95 -12.22
N GLY A 133 4.41 6.98 -11.97
CA GLY A 133 4.99 7.72 -10.84
C GLY A 133 4.65 9.21 -10.88
N LEU A 134 4.70 9.83 -12.06
CA LEU A 134 4.33 11.23 -12.25
C LEU A 134 2.84 11.47 -12.00
N LEU A 135 1.97 10.59 -12.51
CA LEU A 135 0.53 10.65 -12.28
C LEU A 135 0.19 10.54 -10.79
N VAL A 136 0.87 9.66 -10.05
CA VAL A 136 0.69 9.51 -8.61
C VAL A 136 1.11 10.78 -7.85
N ALA A 137 2.23 11.40 -8.21
CA ALA A 137 2.67 12.67 -7.64
C ALA A 137 1.65 13.79 -7.89
N LEU A 138 1.14 13.88 -9.12
CA LEU A 138 0.12 14.86 -9.52
C LEU A 138 -1.22 14.63 -8.80
N ALA A 139 -1.65 13.38 -8.66
CA ALA A 139 -2.85 13.01 -7.90
C ALA A 139 -2.72 13.40 -6.42
N GLY A 140 -1.54 13.16 -5.83
CA GLY A 140 -1.24 13.56 -4.45
C GLY A 140 -1.35 15.08 -4.25
N VAL A 141 -0.76 15.87 -5.14
CA VAL A 141 -0.86 17.34 -5.08
C VAL A 141 -2.26 17.84 -5.42
N TRP A 142 -3.00 17.20 -6.33
CA TRP A 142 -4.39 17.56 -6.58
C TRP A 142 -5.25 17.41 -5.32
N SER A 143 -5.06 16.32 -4.57
CA SER A 143 -5.72 16.09 -3.27
C SER A 143 -5.33 17.16 -2.22
N ALA A 144 -4.02 17.44 -2.09
CA ALA A 144 -3.51 18.43 -1.13
C ALA A 144 -3.92 19.88 -1.48
N SER A 145 -3.82 20.25 -2.76
CA SER A 145 -4.12 21.60 -3.25
C SER A 145 -5.60 21.96 -3.16
N ARG A 146 -6.52 21.00 -3.35
CA ARG A 146 -7.95 21.21 -3.08
C ARG A 146 -8.20 21.58 -1.62
N ARG A 147 -7.42 21.02 -0.69
CA ARG A 147 -7.53 21.30 0.75
C ARG A 147 -6.92 22.67 1.10
N ALA A 148 -5.81 23.04 0.46
CA ALA A 148 -5.16 24.34 0.63
C ALA A 148 -5.96 25.50 0.01
N ALA A 149 -6.64 25.27 -1.11
CA ALA A 149 -7.42 26.29 -1.80
C ALA A 149 -8.62 26.79 -0.97
N ARG A 150 -9.09 25.99 0.00
CA ARG A 150 -10.22 26.30 0.89
C ARG A 150 -9.81 27.01 2.19
N ILE A 151 -8.52 27.19 2.45
CA ILE A 151 -8.05 27.87 3.66
C ILE A 151 -8.25 29.36 3.48
N ALA A 152 -9.10 29.98 4.32
CA ALA A 152 -9.32 31.41 4.29
C ALA A 152 -8.07 32.16 4.80
N PRO A 153 -7.67 33.30 4.19
CA PRO A 153 -6.48 34.06 4.59
C PRO A 153 -6.49 34.51 6.06
N LEU A 154 -7.68 34.76 6.62
CA LEU A 154 -7.87 35.20 8.00
C LEU A 154 -7.81 34.03 9.01
N GLU A 155 -8.14 32.80 8.61
CA GLU A 155 -7.96 31.59 9.43
C GLU A 155 -6.48 31.22 9.55
N ALA A 156 -5.67 31.43 8.51
CA ALA A 156 -4.24 31.17 8.55
C ALA A 156 -3.49 31.98 9.63
N MET A 157 -4.04 33.14 10.06
CA MET A 157 -3.50 33.96 11.14
C MET A 157 -4.13 33.65 12.52
N ARG A 158 -5.38 33.16 12.57
CA ARG A 158 -6.11 32.84 13.81
C ARG A 158 -5.96 31.38 14.28
N GLU A 159 -5.59 30.46 13.39
CA GLU A 159 -5.63 29.01 13.60
C GLU A 159 -4.32 28.41 14.12
N ALA A 160 -3.41 29.25 14.65
CA ALA A 160 -2.33 28.75 15.49
C ALA A 160 -2.82 28.29 16.87
N GLU A 161 -4.05 28.64 17.28
CA GLU A 161 -4.48 28.47 18.68
C GLU A 161 -5.62 27.49 18.94
N VAL A 162 -6.59 27.25 18.03
CA VAL A 162 -7.71 26.33 18.34
C VAL A 162 -8.28 25.64 17.09
N ASP A 163 -7.72 24.50 16.68
CA ASP A 163 -8.44 23.52 15.84
C ASP A 163 -8.90 22.36 16.75
N SER A 164 -10.03 22.59 17.43
CA SER A 164 -10.54 21.80 18.57
C SER A 164 -11.29 20.51 18.20
N ARG A 165 -11.38 20.14 16.92
CA ARG A 165 -11.95 18.83 16.51
C ARG A 165 -10.87 17.88 16.03
N ALA A 166 -10.56 16.92 16.89
CA ALA A 166 -9.64 15.82 16.61
C ALA A 166 -10.00 15.06 15.32
N MET A 167 -11.28 14.93 14.98
CA MET A 167 -11.74 14.23 13.76
C MET A 167 -13.02 14.83 13.16
N THR A 168 -13.07 14.97 11.84
CA THR A 168 -14.32 15.24 11.10
C THR A 168 -15.19 13.98 11.13
N ARG A 169 -16.50 14.09 11.42
CA ARG A 169 -17.46 12.96 11.44
C ARG A 169 -17.36 12.09 10.18
N ARG A 170 -17.13 12.72 9.03
CA ARG A 170 -16.88 12.05 7.74
C ARG A 170 -15.69 11.09 7.77
N ARG A 171 -14.57 11.44 8.40
CA ARG A 171 -13.36 10.60 8.46
C ARG A 171 -13.57 9.36 9.33
N TRP A 172 -14.30 9.51 10.43
CA TRP A 172 -14.72 8.39 11.29
C TRP A 172 -15.58 7.40 10.49
N VAL A 173 -16.67 7.90 9.87
CA VAL A 173 -17.59 7.06 9.09
C VAL A 173 -16.87 6.38 7.93
N THR A 174 -16.04 7.09 7.16
CA THR A 174 -15.31 6.47 6.05
C THR A 174 -14.28 5.43 6.53
N GLY A 175 -13.64 5.67 7.67
CA GLY A 175 -12.65 4.75 8.23
C GLY A 175 -13.29 3.48 8.77
N THR A 176 -14.39 3.60 9.52
CA THR A 176 -15.11 2.44 10.06
C THR A 176 -15.77 1.62 8.96
N VAL A 177 -16.37 2.27 7.96
CA VAL A 177 -16.97 1.58 6.80
C VAL A 177 -15.89 0.85 5.99
N ALA A 178 -14.75 1.49 5.72
CA ALA A 178 -13.65 0.83 5.00
C ALA A 178 -13.08 -0.37 5.78
N ALA A 179 -12.92 -0.23 7.10
CA ALA A 179 -12.47 -1.34 7.96
C ALA A 179 -13.48 -2.48 7.98
N ALA A 180 -14.78 -2.17 8.11
CA ALA A 180 -15.85 -3.17 8.11
C ALA A 180 -15.95 -3.92 6.78
N LEU A 181 -15.86 -3.20 5.65
CA LEU A 181 -15.82 -3.81 4.32
C LEU A 181 -14.58 -4.68 4.13
N GLY A 182 -13.41 -4.19 4.55
CA GLY A 182 -12.17 -4.97 4.49
C GLY A 182 -12.25 -6.26 5.32
N LEU A 183 -12.81 -6.18 6.52
CA LEU A 183 -13.04 -7.34 7.37
C LEU A 183 -14.07 -8.30 6.77
N ALA A 184 -15.16 -7.78 6.20
CA ALA A 184 -16.16 -8.60 5.52
C ALA A 184 -15.57 -9.33 4.31
N CYS A 185 -14.72 -8.68 3.53
CA CYS A 185 -13.99 -9.34 2.44
C CYS A 185 -13.03 -10.41 2.98
N ALA A 186 -12.32 -10.14 4.07
CA ALA A 186 -11.41 -11.10 4.70
C ALA A 186 -12.13 -12.33 5.28
N VAL A 187 -13.34 -12.15 5.83
CA VAL A 187 -14.18 -13.29 6.26
C VAL A 187 -14.74 -14.00 5.03
N GLY A 188 -15.11 -13.25 3.99
CA GLY A 188 -15.62 -13.79 2.73
C GLY A 188 -14.65 -14.75 2.04
N THR A 189 -13.33 -14.57 2.19
CA THR A 189 -12.35 -15.50 1.61
C THR A 189 -12.49 -16.91 2.15
N ALA A 190 -13.00 -17.10 3.37
CA ALA A 190 -13.21 -18.43 3.95
C ALA A 190 -14.34 -19.21 3.26
N PHE A 191 -15.24 -18.53 2.55
CA PHE A 191 -16.40 -19.10 1.88
C PHE A 191 -16.34 -18.96 0.36
N ALA A 192 -15.25 -18.40 -0.18
CA ALA A 192 -15.14 -18.03 -1.58
C ALA A 192 -14.65 -19.20 -2.44
N GLY A 193 -15.22 -19.32 -3.64
CA GLY A 193 -14.64 -20.14 -4.70
C GLY A 193 -13.36 -19.51 -5.28
N PRO A 194 -12.57 -20.27 -6.06
CA PRO A 194 -11.29 -19.82 -6.64
C PRO A 194 -11.40 -18.49 -7.40
N ASP A 195 -12.51 -18.29 -8.10
CA ASP A 195 -12.77 -17.15 -8.99
C ASP A 195 -12.92 -15.83 -8.21
N ALA A 196 -13.48 -15.87 -7.00
CA ALA A 196 -13.76 -14.69 -6.19
C ALA A 196 -12.66 -14.39 -5.16
N MET A 197 -11.77 -15.36 -4.89
CA MET A 197 -10.76 -15.28 -3.84
C MET A 197 -9.80 -14.10 -4.03
N VAL A 198 -9.35 -13.85 -5.26
CA VAL A 198 -8.43 -12.74 -5.57
C VAL A 198 -9.10 -11.38 -5.34
N LEU A 199 -10.34 -11.22 -5.78
CA LEU A 199 -11.11 -9.99 -5.61
C LEU A 199 -11.36 -9.69 -4.12
N LEU A 200 -11.70 -10.72 -3.34
CA LEU A 200 -11.93 -10.60 -1.89
C LEU A 200 -10.62 -10.31 -1.14
N CYS A 201 -9.49 -10.93 -1.51
CA CYS A 201 -8.18 -10.58 -0.96
C CYS A 201 -7.80 -9.13 -1.23
N LEU A 202 -8.04 -8.64 -2.45
CA LEU A 202 -7.77 -7.25 -2.82
C LEU A 202 -8.67 -6.28 -2.02
N GLY A 203 -9.96 -6.60 -1.92
CA GLY A 203 -10.92 -5.84 -1.12
C GLY A 203 -10.57 -5.81 0.36
N ALA A 204 -10.14 -6.95 0.92
CA ALA A 204 -9.68 -7.06 2.29
C ALA A 204 -8.45 -6.18 2.52
N ALA A 205 -7.44 -6.30 1.66
CA ALA A 205 -6.21 -5.55 1.79
C ALA A 205 -6.43 -4.04 1.66
N MET A 206 -7.17 -3.59 0.64
CA MET A 206 -7.49 -2.17 0.45
C MET A 206 -8.38 -1.63 1.59
N GLY A 207 -9.42 -2.36 1.98
CA GLY A 207 -10.35 -1.95 3.04
C GLY A 207 -9.66 -1.83 4.40
N LEU A 208 -8.88 -2.84 4.79
CA LEU A 208 -8.17 -2.86 6.08
C LEU A 208 -7.06 -1.82 6.14
N THR A 209 -6.25 -1.67 5.07
CA THR A 209 -5.21 -0.62 5.01
C THR A 209 -5.83 0.77 5.08
N THR A 210 -6.90 1.03 4.33
CA THR A 210 -7.60 2.32 4.33
C THR A 210 -8.26 2.60 5.67
N GLY A 211 -8.96 1.61 6.22
CA GLY A 211 -9.63 1.69 7.52
C GLY A 211 -8.64 2.01 8.63
N LEU A 212 -7.55 1.24 8.73
CA LEU A 212 -6.49 1.47 9.69
C LEU A 212 -5.92 2.88 9.53
N THR A 213 -5.52 3.26 8.30
CA THR A 213 -4.92 4.58 8.00
C THR A 213 -5.82 5.76 8.39
N LEU A 214 -7.13 5.64 8.14
CA LEU A 214 -8.10 6.69 8.47
C LEU A 214 -8.40 6.77 9.97
N LEU A 215 -8.37 5.63 10.67
CA LEU A 215 -8.64 5.51 12.11
C LEU A 215 -7.42 5.78 12.99
N ILE A 216 -6.21 5.92 12.44
CA ILE A 216 -4.98 6.24 13.19
C ILE A 216 -5.14 7.41 14.18
N PRO A 217 -5.70 8.58 13.80
CA PRO A 217 -5.89 9.68 14.75
C PRO A 217 -6.85 9.32 15.91
N ALA A 218 -7.78 8.38 15.68
CA ALA A 218 -8.69 7.89 16.71
C ALA A 218 -7.99 6.95 17.70
N LEU A 219 -7.00 6.17 17.24
CA LEU A 219 -6.19 5.30 18.09
C LEU A 219 -5.19 6.08 18.95
N ILE A 220 -4.59 7.14 18.42
CA ILE A 220 -3.47 7.80 19.12
C ILE A 220 -3.95 8.53 20.39
N GLY A 221 -5.16 9.09 20.41
CA GLY A 221 -5.75 9.71 21.61
C GLY A 221 -5.81 8.78 22.84
N PRO A 222 -6.50 7.63 22.77
CA PRO A 222 -6.57 6.67 23.87
C PRO A 222 -5.22 6.03 24.17
N VAL A 223 -4.37 5.76 23.17
CA VAL A 223 -3.01 5.24 23.40
C VAL A 223 -2.16 6.25 24.17
N ALA A 224 -2.16 7.53 23.77
CA ALA A 224 -1.47 8.59 24.49
C ALA A 224 -2.03 8.78 25.92
N GLY A 225 -3.35 8.67 26.08
CA GLY A 225 -4.00 8.68 27.40
C GLY A 225 -3.59 7.50 28.28
N ALA A 226 -3.48 6.30 27.72
CA ALA A 226 -3.01 5.10 28.42
C ALA A 226 -1.52 5.19 28.79
N LEU A 227 -0.68 5.70 27.90
CA LEU A 227 0.75 5.88 28.13
C LEU A 227 1.05 6.97 29.18
N THR A 228 0.22 8.02 29.22
CA THR A 228 0.36 9.14 30.18
C THR A 228 -0.37 8.90 31.50
N ARG A 229 -1.25 7.90 31.60
CA ARG A 229 -1.96 7.50 32.83
C ARG A 229 -1.05 7.28 34.05
N PRO A 230 0.09 6.56 33.97
CA PRO A 230 0.99 6.42 35.11
C PRO A 230 1.60 7.76 35.55
N LEU A 231 1.84 8.66 34.59
CA LEU A 231 2.38 10.00 34.86
C LEU A 231 1.32 10.92 35.49
N ALA A 232 0.04 10.74 35.14
CA ALA A 232 -1.08 11.50 35.70
C ALA A 232 -1.34 11.21 37.19
N ARG A 233 -0.80 10.10 37.72
CA ARG A 233 -0.86 9.78 39.14
C ARG A 233 0.20 10.51 39.97
N ARG A 234 1.17 11.17 39.34
CA ARG A 234 2.19 11.96 40.05
C ARG A 234 1.74 13.42 40.15
N PRO A 235 1.62 13.99 41.37
CA PRO A 235 1.38 15.42 41.53
C PRO A 235 2.62 16.19 41.09
N GLY A 236 2.46 17.19 40.20
CA GLY A 236 3.56 18.05 39.77
C GLY A 236 3.28 18.78 38.45
N ALA A 237 3.73 20.04 38.36
CA ALA A 237 3.59 20.87 37.16
C ALA A 237 4.25 20.25 35.92
N VAL A 238 5.37 19.55 36.11
CA VAL A 238 6.08 18.84 35.03
C VAL A 238 5.22 17.71 34.44
N ALA A 239 4.55 16.91 35.27
CA ALA A 239 3.69 15.82 34.80
C ALA A 239 2.48 16.36 34.01
N LEU A 240 1.92 17.49 34.46
CA LEU A 240 0.83 18.18 33.76
C LEU A 240 1.30 18.70 32.39
N LEU A 241 2.46 19.38 32.33
CA LEU A 241 3.04 19.90 31.09
C LEU A 241 3.37 18.79 30.10
N VAL A 242 3.97 17.68 30.57
CA VAL A 242 4.28 16.52 29.71
C VAL A 242 3.00 15.93 29.14
N ARG A 243 1.95 15.75 29.96
CA ARG A 243 0.65 15.23 29.49
C ARG A 243 -0.02 16.18 28.49
N ALA A 244 -0.05 17.49 28.78
CA ALA A 244 -0.63 18.49 27.88
C ALA A 244 0.10 18.52 26.53
N ASN A 245 1.44 18.44 26.55
CA ASN A 245 2.26 18.39 25.34
C ASN A 245 2.07 17.09 24.56
N MET A 246 1.96 15.93 25.25
CA MET A 246 1.69 14.66 24.58
C MET A 246 0.32 14.64 23.89
N VAL A 247 -0.73 15.13 24.56
CA VAL A 247 -2.10 15.17 24.02
C VAL A 247 -2.19 16.12 22.81
N THR A 248 -1.47 17.25 22.82
CA THR A 248 -1.45 18.20 21.70
C THR A 248 -0.51 17.75 20.56
N ALA A 249 0.56 17.03 20.87
CA ALA A 249 1.47 16.47 19.86
C ALA A 249 0.81 15.36 19.02
N VAL A 250 -0.17 14.62 19.57
CA VAL A 250 -0.88 13.48 18.94
C VAL A 250 -1.21 13.71 17.46
N ARG A 251 -1.76 14.88 17.11
CA ARG A 251 -2.24 15.15 15.74
C ARG A 251 -1.09 15.27 14.74
N ARG A 252 0.04 15.83 15.17
CA ARG A 252 1.28 15.95 14.38
C ARG A 252 1.90 14.58 14.14
N THR A 253 1.95 13.75 15.19
CA THR A 253 2.43 12.37 15.13
C THR A 253 1.52 11.50 14.26
N SER A 254 0.20 11.69 14.33
CA SER A 254 -0.77 10.94 13.51
C SER A 254 -0.52 11.14 12.01
N ALA A 255 -0.22 12.36 11.58
CA ALA A 255 -0.04 12.69 10.17
C ALA A 255 1.23 12.05 9.58
N THR A 256 2.28 11.89 10.39
CA THR A 256 3.54 11.25 9.98
C THR A 256 3.51 9.73 10.13
N VAL A 257 2.74 9.21 11.10
CA VAL A 257 2.62 7.77 11.35
C VAL A 257 1.68 7.10 10.34
N ALA A 258 0.69 7.83 9.80
CA ALA A 258 -0.28 7.27 8.85
C ALA A 258 0.32 6.61 7.61
N PRO A 259 1.25 7.25 6.88
CA PRO A 259 1.92 6.62 5.75
C PRO A 259 2.73 5.38 6.15
N VAL A 260 3.44 5.44 7.28
CA VAL A 260 4.28 4.33 7.77
C VAL A 260 3.44 3.11 8.12
N LEU A 261 2.33 3.31 8.84
CA LEU A 261 1.41 2.22 9.16
C LEU A 261 0.74 1.66 7.91
N ALA A 262 0.41 2.48 6.92
CA ALA A 262 -0.12 2.01 5.64
C ALA A 262 0.89 1.10 4.91
N THR A 263 2.17 1.48 4.87
CA THR A 263 3.22 0.68 4.23
C THR A 263 3.50 -0.63 4.98
N VAL A 264 3.50 -0.60 6.31
CA VAL A 264 3.69 -1.81 7.13
C VAL A 264 2.50 -2.74 6.97
N ALA A 265 1.27 -2.24 7.08
CA ALA A 265 0.06 -3.04 6.91
C ALA A 265 0.02 -3.71 5.53
N PHE A 266 0.39 -2.98 4.47
CA PHE A 266 0.54 -3.51 3.13
C PHE A 266 1.56 -4.66 3.05
N ALA A 267 2.78 -4.45 3.57
CA ALA A 267 3.82 -5.48 3.56
C ALA A 267 3.40 -6.73 4.33
N THR A 268 2.74 -6.55 5.49
CA THR A 268 2.20 -7.65 6.29
C THR A 268 1.10 -8.40 5.53
N LEU A 269 0.12 -7.70 4.96
CA LEU A 269 -0.99 -8.32 4.25
C LEU A 269 -0.53 -9.12 3.03
N ILE A 270 0.45 -8.60 2.29
CA ILE A 270 1.06 -9.31 1.17
C ILE A 270 1.75 -10.58 1.63
N THR A 271 2.58 -10.48 2.66
CA THR A 271 3.35 -11.62 3.16
C THR A 271 2.40 -12.70 3.68
N SER A 272 1.38 -12.30 4.44
CA SER A 272 0.34 -13.20 4.91
C SER A 272 -0.47 -13.82 3.76
N ALA A 273 -0.80 -13.05 2.71
CA ALA A 273 -1.52 -13.59 1.55
C ALA A 273 -0.70 -14.67 0.85
N VAL A 274 0.58 -14.42 0.58
CA VAL A 274 1.49 -15.39 -0.05
C VAL A 274 1.61 -16.67 0.80
N GLN A 275 1.83 -16.52 2.11
CA GLN A 275 1.92 -17.67 3.02
C GLN A 275 0.61 -18.47 3.08
N THR A 276 -0.53 -17.78 3.09
CA THR A 276 -1.85 -18.43 3.13
C THR A 276 -2.13 -19.19 1.85
N THR A 277 -1.81 -18.62 0.68
CA THR A 277 -1.99 -19.29 -0.62
C THR A 277 -1.09 -20.51 -0.75
N ALA A 278 0.19 -20.41 -0.34
CA ALA A 278 1.12 -21.53 -0.37
C ALA A 278 0.66 -22.68 0.55
N ALA A 279 0.20 -22.37 1.77
CA ALA A 279 -0.33 -23.36 2.70
C ALA A 279 -1.63 -24.01 2.20
N ALA A 280 -2.52 -23.22 1.59
CA ALA A 280 -3.79 -23.70 1.04
C ALA A 280 -3.59 -24.66 -0.14
N ASP A 281 -2.60 -24.39 -1.01
CA ASP A 281 -2.29 -25.25 -2.16
C ASP A 281 -1.77 -26.62 -1.73
N VAL A 282 -0.90 -26.66 -0.71
CA VAL A 282 -0.41 -27.92 -0.11
C VAL A 282 -1.57 -28.71 0.52
N ALA A 283 -2.43 -28.04 1.29
CA ALA A 283 -3.59 -28.67 1.92
C ALA A 283 -4.62 -29.17 0.88
N GLY A 284 -4.84 -28.41 -0.20
CA GLY A 284 -5.72 -28.78 -1.30
C GLY A 284 -5.21 -29.99 -2.08
N ARG A 285 -3.91 -30.04 -2.38
CA ARG A 285 -3.28 -31.23 -2.99
C ARG A 285 -3.39 -32.46 -2.08
N ALA A 286 -3.14 -32.30 -0.79
CA ALA A 286 -3.28 -33.39 0.17
C ALA A 286 -4.72 -33.92 0.27
N ALA A 287 -5.73 -33.05 0.17
CA ALA A 287 -7.14 -33.45 0.17
C ALA A 287 -7.60 -34.08 -1.16
N ALA A 288 -7.02 -33.66 -2.29
CA ALA A 288 -7.32 -34.21 -3.61
C ALA A 288 -6.71 -35.60 -3.84
N VAL A 289 -5.57 -35.89 -3.21
CA VAL A 289 -4.93 -37.21 -3.29
C VAL A 289 -5.58 -38.15 -2.26
N ARG A 290 -6.71 -38.76 -2.62
CA ARG A 290 -7.20 -39.98 -1.97
C ARG A 290 -6.54 -41.21 -2.61
N ALA A 291 -5.24 -41.38 -2.38
CA ALA A 291 -4.53 -42.60 -2.78
C ALA A 291 -4.25 -43.46 -1.55
N GLY A 292 -4.79 -44.69 -1.52
CA GLY A 292 -4.50 -45.67 -0.46
C GLY A 292 -3.08 -46.25 -0.51
N ALA A 293 -2.36 -46.03 -1.61
CA ALA A 293 -0.94 -46.36 -1.77
C ALA A 293 -0.32 -45.45 -2.85
N ALA A 294 0.90 -44.96 -2.59
CA ALA A 294 1.71 -44.23 -3.57
C ALA A 294 2.93 -45.09 -3.95
N VAL A 295 3.11 -45.36 -5.24
CA VAL A 295 4.31 -46.05 -5.74
C VAL A 295 5.38 -44.99 -5.98
N VAL A 296 6.43 -45.03 -5.16
CA VAL A 296 7.54 -44.06 -5.22
C VAL A 296 8.86 -44.80 -5.45
N PRO A 297 9.79 -44.26 -6.27
CA PRO A 297 11.12 -44.85 -6.44
C PRO A 297 11.84 -45.01 -5.09
N ARG A 298 12.54 -46.14 -4.89
CA ARG A 298 13.32 -46.39 -3.66
C ARG A 298 14.32 -45.24 -3.42
N GLY A 299 14.16 -44.52 -2.31
CA GLY A 299 15.08 -43.48 -1.85
C GLY A 299 14.53 -42.05 -1.79
N THR A 300 13.23 -41.82 -2.00
CA THR A 300 12.63 -40.48 -1.79
C THR A 300 12.71 -40.04 -0.33
N PRO A 301 13.35 -38.90 -0.02
CA PRO A 301 13.43 -38.38 1.34
C PRO A 301 12.05 -37.96 1.86
N GLY A 302 11.68 -38.39 3.07
CA GLY A 302 10.52 -37.87 3.80
C GLY A 302 9.21 -38.67 3.69
N LEU A 303 9.22 -39.85 3.08
CA LEU A 303 8.05 -40.74 2.98
C LEU A 303 8.35 -42.22 3.31
N SER A 304 9.46 -42.49 3.98
CA SER A 304 9.66 -43.76 4.69
C SER A 304 8.93 -43.66 6.02
N ASP A 305 8.10 -44.66 6.35
CA ASP A 305 7.53 -44.86 7.70
C ASP A 305 8.56 -44.59 8.82
#